data_AF-A0AA36EAR5-F1
#
_entry.id   AF-A0AA36EAR5-F1
#
_cell.length_a   1.000
_cell.length_b   1.000
_cell.length_c   1.000
_cell.angle_alpha   90.00
_cell.angle_beta   90.00
_cell.angle_gamma   90.00
#
_symmetry.space_group_name_H-M   'P 1'
#
loop_
_entity.id
_entity.type
_entity.pdbx_description
1 polymer ?
#
loop_
_entity_poly.entity_id
_entity_poly.type
_entity_poly.pdbx_seq_one_letter_code
_entity_poly.pdbx_strand_id
1 'polypeptide(L)'
;MDSLLSSSMAKRPCSSPKPTSSDSSSDHFNMDAILTSFLALPDSPSISASFDRLIECTSSDSDQNQLIQRALHLGSLLLEAGNRSARKCSSSHNAVIWPLSPDLTIKVFSMLDTQSVCYAAATCSFFQKCAMDPLCFANIDLATIVPKVNNAVVSTMIHRAGGALRSIKLGVLPPIPAPPFFSSQPLVYSIRNSNDASGFSWNDKRSRQGKESSILTRSCLSSLSVNGGAPGAHLRRLHLFNIERMDNTALWASLSACPSLLDLEIVGLHVELRHTLESISKNCPLLERLVFESSKTGRDDGLKFPTCNEFVVNCPNITTLALKGFKLHDYKARMLVKGLQKLKHIDLSTSYSFTGSFLKNLSANGGGDNLEVMILRDCMHLKEIEVERFMAAVLAGEFRHLKHLDISNREGLACEGDWYNRCYSASFIPIKEVLEQRPDFCLVAEFPVGSYIEVEEMTTGSDVSLPSPSASQSDTSGSDGSVFMSTLDHGSGSGNEDSVETSFVSYEEENSD
;
A
#
# COMPACT_ATOMS: atom_id res chain seq x y z
N MET A 1 -50.77 7.46 -38.00
CA MET A 1 -50.42 6.15 -38.56
C MET A 1 -49.17 5.65 -37.85
N ASP A 2 -49.20 5.46 -36.53
CA ASP A 2 -49.95 4.46 -35.74
C ASP A 2 -49.27 3.10 -35.73
N SER A 3 -49.26 2.53 -34.51
CA SER A 3 -48.78 1.21 -34.07
C SER A 3 -47.33 1.20 -33.52
N LEU A 4 -47.08 1.65 -32.29
CA LEU A 4 -47.22 0.91 -31.00
C LEU A 4 -46.57 -0.48 -30.98
N LEU A 5 -45.60 -0.66 -30.07
CA LEU A 5 -45.32 -1.81 -29.17
C LEU A 5 -43.84 -1.74 -28.72
N SER A 6 -43.51 -1.05 -27.63
CA SER A 6 -43.40 -1.64 -26.28
C SER A 6 -42.60 -2.96 -26.25
N SER A 7 -41.27 -2.85 -26.10
CA SER A 7 -40.44 -3.98 -25.72
C SER A 7 -40.47 -4.13 -24.20
N SER A 8 -41.47 -4.85 -23.70
CA SER A 8 -41.54 -5.25 -22.29
C SER A 8 -40.49 -6.34 -22.05
N MET A 9 -39.58 -6.11 -21.10
CA MET A 9 -38.75 -7.17 -20.53
C MET A 9 -39.65 -8.28 -19.99
N ALA A 10 -39.57 -9.44 -20.63
CA ALA A 10 -40.31 -10.63 -20.24
C ALA A 10 -39.98 -11.00 -18.78
N LYS A 11 -41.01 -10.95 -17.92
CA LYS A 11 -41.02 -11.65 -16.63
C LYS A 11 -40.73 -13.12 -16.91
N ARG A 12 -39.59 -13.63 -16.42
CA ARG A 12 -39.35 -15.08 -16.35
C ARG A 12 -40.48 -15.71 -15.52
N PRO A 13 -41.17 -16.76 -16.01
CA PRO A 13 -42.11 -17.49 -15.18
C PRO A 13 -41.34 -18.16 -14.04
N CYS A 14 -41.82 -17.99 -12.81
CA CYS A 14 -41.40 -18.83 -11.68
C CYS A 14 -41.54 -20.30 -12.09
N SER A 15 -40.41 -21.02 -12.12
CA SER A 15 -40.39 -22.46 -12.21
C SER A 15 -40.98 -23.02 -10.91
N SER A 16 -42.24 -23.44 -10.97
CA SER A 16 -42.86 -24.30 -9.98
C SER A 16 -41.99 -25.56 -9.80
N PRO A 17 -41.65 -25.99 -8.57
CA PRO A 17 -41.02 -27.29 -8.40
C PRO A 17 -42.04 -28.36 -8.76
N LYS A 18 -41.78 -29.15 -9.81
CA LYS A 18 -42.48 -30.43 -10.00
C LYS A 18 -42.08 -31.35 -8.85
N PRO A 19 -43.02 -32.06 -8.21
CA PRO A 19 -42.69 -33.03 -7.18
C PRO A 19 -42.09 -34.26 -7.87
N THR A 20 -40.77 -34.41 -7.79
CA THR A 20 -40.13 -35.70 -7.99
C THR A 20 -40.43 -36.56 -6.76
N SER A 21 -41.21 -37.60 -6.99
CA SER A 21 -41.53 -38.67 -6.06
C SER A 21 -40.28 -39.33 -5.51
N SER A 22 -40.06 -39.16 -4.21
CA SER A 22 -39.31 -40.11 -3.37
C SER A 22 -39.95 -40.08 -1.98
N ASP A 23 -40.53 -41.22 -1.59
CA ASP A 23 -41.24 -41.48 -0.34
C ASP A 23 -40.53 -40.89 0.90
N SER A 24 -41.10 -39.82 1.46
CA SER A 24 -40.78 -39.26 2.80
C SER A 24 -41.84 -38.25 3.28
N SER A 25 -43.06 -38.27 2.72
CA SER A 25 -44.06 -37.23 2.94
C SER A 25 -44.94 -37.45 4.19
N SER A 26 -45.05 -38.66 4.73
CA SER A 26 -45.99 -38.96 5.82
C SER A 26 -45.60 -38.37 7.18
N ASP A 27 -44.30 -38.30 7.50
CA ASP A 27 -43.83 -37.82 8.81
C ASP A 27 -43.86 -36.29 8.93
N HIS A 28 -43.68 -35.57 7.82
CA HIS A 28 -43.72 -34.10 7.80
C HIS A 28 -45.12 -33.54 8.09
N PHE A 29 -46.18 -34.14 7.53
CA PHE A 29 -47.56 -33.73 7.80
C PHE A 29 -47.98 -33.95 9.25
N ASN A 30 -47.41 -34.97 9.92
CA ASN A 30 -47.72 -35.27 11.31
C ASN A 30 -47.11 -34.22 12.27
N MET A 31 -45.86 -33.82 12.03
CA MET A 31 -45.18 -32.82 12.86
C MET A 31 -45.80 -31.43 12.77
N ASP A 32 -46.21 -30.99 11.58
CA ASP A 32 -46.85 -29.69 11.39
C ASP A 32 -48.19 -29.60 12.14
N ALA A 33 -48.98 -30.68 12.15
CA ALA A 33 -50.24 -30.77 12.88
C ALA A 33 -50.04 -30.75 14.41
N ILE A 34 -49.04 -31.47 14.90
CA ILE A 34 -48.66 -31.47 16.34
C ILE A 34 -48.22 -30.07 16.76
N LEU A 35 -47.34 -29.43 15.99
CA LEU A 35 -46.86 -28.08 16.28
C LEU A 35 -47.98 -27.05 16.24
N THR A 36 -48.88 -27.14 15.24
CA THR A 36 -50.04 -26.24 15.14
C THR A 36 -50.94 -26.38 16.37
N SER A 37 -51.20 -27.61 16.82
CA SER A 37 -52.01 -27.87 18.00
C SER A 37 -51.33 -27.37 19.28
N PHE A 38 -50.02 -27.56 19.40
CA PHE A 38 -49.21 -27.09 20.53
C PHE A 38 -49.18 -25.56 20.62
N LEU A 39 -49.01 -24.86 19.49
CA LEU A 39 -48.99 -23.39 19.43
C LEU A 39 -50.38 -22.75 19.62
N ALA A 40 -51.46 -23.51 19.41
CA ALA A 40 -52.83 -23.05 19.65
C ALA A 40 -53.24 -23.14 21.13
N LEU A 41 -52.40 -23.72 22.01
CA LEU A 41 -52.66 -23.76 23.44
C LEU A 41 -52.60 -22.34 24.03
N PRO A 42 -53.52 -21.97 24.94
CA PRO A 42 -53.47 -20.68 25.63
C PRO A 42 -52.23 -20.60 26.54
N ASP A 43 -51.78 -19.38 26.86
CA ASP A 43 -50.64 -19.04 27.73
C ASP A 43 -50.85 -19.45 29.21
N SER A 44 -51.16 -20.72 29.44
CA SER A 44 -51.49 -21.31 30.74
C SER A 44 -50.29 -22.09 31.29
N PRO A 45 -50.08 -22.11 32.62
CA PRO A 45 -49.06 -22.94 33.30
C PRO A 45 -49.27 -24.46 33.12
N SER A 46 -50.22 -24.87 32.28
CA SER A 46 -50.53 -26.27 31.97
C SER A 46 -49.40 -27.00 31.26
N ILE A 47 -48.54 -26.32 30.49
CA ILE A 47 -47.41 -26.97 29.79
C ILE A 47 -46.32 -27.37 30.78
N SER A 48 -45.91 -26.45 31.67
CA SER A 48 -44.93 -26.75 32.72
C SER A 48 -45.45 -27.84 33.65
N ALA A 49 -46.70 -27.72 34.13
CA ALA A 49 -47.30 -28.73 35.01
C ALA A 49 -47.44 -30.11 34.32
N SER A 50 -47.64 -30.16 33.00
CA SER A 50 -47.70 -31.43 32.27
C SER A 50 -46.33 -32.05 32.08
N PHE A 51 -45.29 -31.23 31.91
CA PHE A 51 -43.92 -31.69 31.86
C PHE A 51 -43.46 -32.23 33.23
N ASP A 52 -43.77 -31.53 34.31
CA ASP A 52 -43.44 -31.96 35.69
C ASP A 52 -44.08 -33.33 36.00
N ARG A 53 -45.36 -33.53 35.66
CA ARG A 53 -46.02 -34.85 35.81
C ARG A 53 -45.36 -35.95 34.97
N LEU A 54 -44.85 -35.62 33.78
CA LEU A 54 -44.13 -36.55 32.90
C LEU A 54 -42.82 -37.01 33.54
N ILE A 55 -42.11 -36.09 34.20
CA ILE A 55 -40.90 -36.41 34.97
C ILE A 55 -41.26 -37.29 36.19
N GLU A 56 -42.28 -36.92 36.96
CA GLU A 56 -42.75 -37.67 38.13
C GLU A 56 -43.22 -39.10 37.79
N CYS A 57 -43.79 -39.31 36.59
CA CYS A 57 -44.24 -40.62 36.13
C CYS A 57 -43.11 -41.49 35.54
N THR A 58 -41.89 -40.97 35.41
CA THR A 58 -40.74 -41.70 34.85
C THR A 58 -39.94 -42.38 35.96
N SER A 59 -39.78 -43.71 35.88
CA SER A 59 -39.27 -44.53 36.99
C SER A 59 -37.76 -44.58 37.17
N SER A 60 -36.97 -44.04 36.23
CA SER A 60 -35.50 -44.12 36.22
C SER A 60 -34.87 -42.73 36.13
N ASP A 61 -33.90 -42.43 37.00
CA ASP A 61 -33.16 -41.16 37.00
C ASP A 61 -32.43 -40.90 35.67
N SER A 62 -31.98 -41.95 34.99
CA SER A 62 -31.37 -41.85 33.66
C SER A 62 -32.38 -41.38 32.62
N ASP A 63 -33.60 -41.90 32.66
CA ASP A 63 -34.66 -41.59 31.69
C ASP A 63 -35.23 -40.19 31.95
N GLN A 64 -35.36 -39.80 33.24
CA GLN A 64 -35.71 -38.43 33.62
C GLN A 64 -34.70 -37.41 33.08
N ASN A 65 -33.40 -37.67 33.27
CA ASN A 65 -32.35 -36.81 32.73
C ASN A 65 -32.40 -36.72 31.20
N GLN A 66 -32.65 -37.85 30.52
CA GLN A 66 -32.79 -37.86 29.07
C GLN A 66 -33.99 -37.04 28.59
N LEU A 67 -35.14 -37.14 29.27
CA LEU A 67 -36.34 -36.36 28.97
C LEU A 67 -36.10 -34.85 29.18
N ILE A 68 -35.42 -34.47 30.27
CA ILE A 68 -35.05 -33.07 30.54
C ILE A 68 -34.15 -32.52 29.43
N GLN A 69 -33.08 -33.23 29.08
CA GLN A 69 -32.17 -32.79 28.02
C GLN A 69 -32.88 -32.68 26.66
N ARG A 70 -33.79 -33.62 26.36
CA ARG A 70 -34.57 -33.59 25.12
C ARG A 70 -35.54 -32.42 25.08
N ALA A 71 -36.21 -32.09 26.20
CA ALA A 71 -37.09 -30.94 26.31
C ALA A 71 -36.32 -29.61 26.15
N LEU A 72 -35.17 -29.47 26.82
CA LEU A 72 -34.30 -28.30 26.67
C LEU A 72 -33.83 -28.13 25.22
N HIS A 73 -33.41 -29.23 24.59
CA HIS A 73 -32.96 -29.20 23.20
C HIS A 73 -34.09 -28.79 22.25
N LEU A 74 -35.26 -29.44 22.32
CA LEU A 74 -36.41 -29.13 21.46
C LEU A 74 -36.93 -27.71 21.72
N GLY A 75 -36.99 -27.27 22.98
CA GLY A 75 -37.35 -25.90 23.35
C GLY A 75 -36.40 -24.87 22.75
N SER A 76 -35.08 -25.12 22.77
CA SER A 76 -34.09 -24.24 22.16
C SER A 76 -34.26 -24.15 20.62
N LEU A 77 -34.55 -25.28 19.96
CA LEU A 77 -34.78 -25.31 18.52
C LEU A 77 -36.05 -24.55 18.13
N LEU A 78 -37.13 -24.73 18.88
CA LEU A 78 -38.40 -24.02 18.65
C LEU A 78 -38.25 -22.52 18.91
N LEU A 79 -37.56 -22.14 19.98
CA LEU A 79 -37.24 -20.73 20.29
C LEU A 79 -36.44 -20.10 19.15
N GLU A 80 -35.38 -20.76 18.66
CA GLU A 80 -34.58 -20.23 17.55
C GLU A 80 -35.39 -20.17 16.24
N ALA A 81 -36.28 -21.14 15.99
CA ALA A 81 -37.19 -21.12 14.85
C ALA A 81 -38.20 -19.96 14.93
N GLY A 82 -38.78 -19.71 16.11
CA GLY A 82 -39.66 -18.58 16.38
C GLY A 82 -38.94 -17.24 16.19
N ASN A 83 -37.76 -17.08 16.80
CA ASN A 83 -36.93 -15.89 16.65
C ASN A 83 -36.53 -15.63 15.19
N ARG A 84 -36.13 -16.67 14.45
CA ARG A 84 -35.82 -16.57 13.01
C ARG A 84 -37.03 -16.09 12.20
N SER A 85 -38.22 -16.61 12.51
CA SER A 85 -39.46 -16.25 11.84
C SER A 85 -39.87 -14.81 12.15
N ALA A 86 -39.79 -14.39 13.42
CA ALA A 86 -40.01 -13.01 13.85
C ALA A 86 -39.08 -12.03 13.11
N ARG A 87 -37.77 -12.33 13.04
CA ARG A 87 -36.79 -11.53 12.27
C ARG A 87 -37.15 -11.41 10.79
N LYS A 88 -37.70 -12.47 10.17
CA LYS A 88 -38.16 -12.46 8.78
C LYS A 88 -39.39 -11.58 8.60
N CYS A 89 -40.36 -11.65 9.52
CA CYS A 89 -41.53 -10.77 9.52
C CYS A 89 -41.13 -9.30 9.66
N SER A 90 -40.26 -8.95 10.60
CA SER A 90 -39.73 -7.59 10.74
C SER A 90 -38.96 -7.14 9.49
N SER A 91 -38.19 -8.04 8.85
CA SER A 91 -37.51 -7.74 7.57
C SER A 91 -38.49 -7.31 6.49
N SER A 92 -39.57 -8.08 6.31
CA SER A 92 -40.60 -7.80 5.31
C SER A 92 -41.35 -6.51 5.63
N HIS A 93 -41.69 -6.28 6.90
CA HIS A 93 -42.30 -5.03 7.34
C HIS A 93 -41.40 -3.84 7.03
N ASN A 94 -40.12 -3.90 7.43
CA ASN A 94 -39.13 -2.86 7.17
C ASN A 94 -39.00 -2.56 5.67
N ALA A 95 -38.99 -3.59 4.82
CA ALA A 95 -38.92 -3.41 3.37
C ALA A 95 -40.15 -2.69 2.78
N VAL A 96 -41.31 -2.78 3.44
CA VAL A 96 -42.56 -2.12 2.99
C VAL A 96 -42.66 -0.68 3.50
N ILE A 97 -42.26 -0.43 4.76
CA ILE A 97 -42.34 0.92 5.36
C ILE A 97 -41.15 1.81 4.95
N TRP A 98 -40.02 1.21 4.55
CA TRP A 98 -38.85 1.96 4.13
C TRP A 98 -39.15 2.71 2.83
N PRO A 99 -38.89 4.03 2.76
CA PRO A 99 -39.34 4.86 1.64
C PRO A 99 -38.63 4.56 0.32
N LEU A 100 -37.46 3.90 0.35
CA LEU A 100 -36.69 3.58 -0.85
C LEU A 100 -36.90 2.11 -1.25
N SER A 101 -36.89 1.84 -2.56
CA SER A 101 -36.83 0.46 -3.04
C SER A 101 -35.51 -0.21 -2.63
N PRO A 102 -35.42 -1.55 -2.63
CA PRO A 102 -34.16 -2.26 -2.39
C PRO A 102 -33.03 -1.79 -3.30
N ASP A 103 -33.29 -1.60 -4.60
CA ASP A 103 -32.28 -1.17 -5.57
C ASP A 103 -31.76 0.24 -5.29
N LEU A 104 -32.64 1.17 -4.92
CA LEU A 104 -32.23 2.53 -4.54
C LEU A 104 -31.47 2.52 -3.22
N THR A 105 -31.87 1.67 -2.27
CA THR A 105 -31.16 1.50 -0.99
C THR A 105 -29.75 0.95 -1.23
N ILE A 106 -29.60 -0.08 -2.08
CA ILE A 106 -28.30 -0.61 -2.52
C ILE A 106 -27.47 0.49 -3.17
N LYS A 107 -28.08 1.31 -4.05
CA LYS A 107 -27.37 2.41 -4.69
C LYS A 107 -26.84 3.42 -3.68
N VAL A 108 -27.65 3.80 -2.68
CA VAL A 108 -27.21 4.67 -1.59
C VAL A 108 -26.08 4.01 -0.80
N PHE A 109 -26.22 2.74 -0.42
CA PHE A 109 -25.19 2.01 0.33
C PHE A 109 -23.87 1.87 -0.44
N SER A 110 -23.92 1.73 -1.77
CA SER A 110 -22.72 1.71 -2.63
C SER A 110 -21.94 3.03 -2.67
N MET A 111 -22.52 4.11 -2.16
CA MET A 111 -21.88 5.42 -2.03
C MET A 111 -21.33 5.68 -0.62
N LEU A 112 -21.61 4.79 0.34
CA LEU A 112 -21.09 4.88 1.70
C LEU A 112 -19.64 4.38 1.76
N ASP A 113 -18.89 4.85 2.76
CA ASP A 113 -17.58 4.28 3.09
C ASP A 113 -17.74 2.86 3.69
N THR A 114 -16.63 2.10 3.68
CA THR A 114 -16.61 0.70 4.10
C THR A 114 -17.13 0.50 5.55
N GLN A 115 -16.85 1.43 6.45
CA GLN A 115 -17.31 1.35 7.83
C GLN A 115 -18.82 1.63 7.94
N SER A 116 -19.30 2.65 7.23
CA SER A 116 -20.73 2.99 7.16
C SER A 116 -21.57 1.88 6.54
N VAL A 117 -21.07 1.15 5.53
CA VAL A 117 -21.73 -0.05 4.99
C VAL A 117 -21.88 -1.13 6.07
N CYS A 118 -20.86 -1.33 6.91
CA CYS A 118 -20.92 -2.29 8.00
C CYS A 118 -21.96 -1.89 9.07
N TYR A 119 -22.06 -0.59 9.40
CA TYR A 119 -23.09 -0.09 10.31
C TYR A 119 -24.51 -0.23 9.73
N ALA A 120 -24.70 0.09 8.45
CA ALA A 120 -25.96 -0.12 7.76
C ALA A 120 -26.37 -1.61 7.81
N ALA A 121 -25.42 -2.51 7.52
CA ALA A 121 -25.65 -3.95 7.57
C ALA A 121 -26.05 -4.46 8.97
N ALA A 122 -25.57 -3.80 10.04
CA ALA A 122 -25.87 -4.16 11.43
C ALA A 122 -27.23 -3.61 11.94
N THR A 123 -27.89 -2.73 11.18
CA THR A 123 -29.09 -2.01 11.65
C THR A 123 -30.33 -2.91 11.68
N CYS A 124 -30.62 -3.61 10.58
CA CYS A 124 -31.74 -4.55 10.50
C CYS A 124 -31.52 -5.55 9.36
N SER A 125 -32.28 -6.64 9.34
CA SER A 125 -32.16 -7.70 8.33
C SER A 125 -32.48 -7.24 6.89
N PHE A 126 -33.32 -6.21 6.72
CA PHE A 126 -33.57 -5.60 5.41
C PHE A 126 -32.33 -4.86 4.90
N PHE A 127 -31.71 -4.01 5.74
CA PHE A 127 -30.47 -3.31 5.38
C PHE A 127 -29.32 -4.28 5.21
N GLN A 128 -29.22 -5.32 6.05
CA GLN A 128 -28.23 -6.37 5.89
C GLN A 128 -28.29 -7.00 4.49
N LYS A 129 -29.48 -7.31 3.98
CA LYS A 129 -29.64 -7.85 2.61
C LYS A 129 -29.17 -6.86 1.54
N CYS A 130 -29.52 -5.58 1.68
CA CYS A 130 -29.10 -4.55 0.72
C CYS A 130 -27.58 -4.29 0.78
N ALA A 131 -27.01 -4.18 1.98
CA ALA A 131 -25.59 -3.91 2.19
C ALA A 131 -24.69 -5.09 1.80
N MET A 132 -25.24 -6.29 1.70
CA MET A 132 -24.52 -7.48 1.21
C MET A 132 -24.45 -7.56 -0.32
N ASP A 133 -25.05 -6.61 -1.04
CA ASP A 133 -24.92 -6.53 -2.49
C ASP A 133 -23.46 -6.23 -2.90
N PRO A 134 -22.93 -6.88 -3.95
CA PRO A 134 -21.55 -6.67 -4.41
C PRO A 134 -21.17 -5.20 -4.68
N LEU A 135 -22.12 -4.37 -5.13
CA LEU A 135 -21.88 -2.95 -5.39
C LEU A 135 -21.49 -2.18 -4.12
N CYS A 136 -21.95 -2.62 -2.95
CA CYS A 136 -21.59 -2.02 -1.66
C CYS A 136 -20.13 -2.26 -1.26
N PHE A 137 -19.45 -3.21 -1.93
CA PHE A 137 -18.04 -3.52 -1.73
C PHE A 137 -17.17 -3.15 -2.94
N ALA A 138 -17.70 -2.34 -3.87
CA ALA A 138 -16.93 -1.91 -5.04
C ALA A 138 -15.68 -1.09 -4.65
N ASN A 139 -15.76 -0.32 -3.56
CA ASN A 139 -14.66 0.47 -3.04
C ASN A 139 -14.40 0.07 -1.58
N ILE A 140 -13.29 -0.63 -1.35
CA ILE A 140 -12.88 -1.10 -0.03
C ILE A 140 -11.74 -0.21 0.47
N ASP A 141 -11.97 0.48 1.58
CA ASP A 141 -10.93 1.22 2.30
C ASP A 141 -10.77 0.64 3.70
N LEU A 142 -9.63 -0.02 3.91
CA LEU A 142 -9.22 -0.62 5.18
C LEU A 142 -7.86 -0.05 5.63
N ALA A 143 -7.43 1.06 5.02
CA ALA A 143 -6.23 1.76 5.42
C ALA A 143 -6.52 2.52 6.72
N THR A 144 -5.77 2.24 7.78
CA THR A 144 -6.05 2.79 9.12
C THR A 144 -4.75 3.16 9.82
N ILE A 145 -4.80 4.08 10.79
CA ILE A 145 -3.62 4.46 11.57
C ILE A 145 -3.19 3.33 12.52
N VAL A 146 -4.12 2.44 12.90
CA VAL A 146 -3.87 1.34 13.84
C VAL A 146 -4.19 0.00 13.17
N PRO A 147 -3.25 -0.98 13.15
CA PRO A 147 -3.46 -2.27 12.50
C PRO A 147 -4.57 -3.08 13.20
N LYS A 148 -5.77 -3.03 12.62
CA LYS A 148 -6.98 -3.72 13.12
C LYS A 148 -7.52 -4.79 12.18
N VAL A 149 -6.98 -4.87 10.97
CA VAL A 149 -7.51 -5.70 9.88
C VAL A 149 -6.57 -6.87 9.61
N ASN A 150 -7.14 -8.08 9.51
CA ASN A 150 -6.42 -9.29 9.14
C ASN A 150 -6.77 -9.72 7.70
N ASN A 151 -6.04 -10.70 7.17
CA ASN A 151 -6.25 -11.18 5.79
C ASN A 151 -7.65 -11.79 5.57
N ALA A 152 -8.27 -12.37 6.60
CA ALA A 152 -9.59 -12.99 6.49
C ALA A 152 -10.69 -11.95 6.20
N VAL A 153 -10.61 -10.79 6.86
CA VAL A 153 -11.51 -9.65 6.59
C VAL A 153 -11.36 -9.16 5.15
N VAL A 154 -10.11 -8.94 4.71
CA VAL A 154 -9.82 -8.49 3.33
C VAL A 154 -10.34 -9.49 2.32
N SER A 155 -10.04 -10.78 2.50
CA SER A 155 -10.51 -11.85 1.64
C SER A 155 -12.04 -11.91 1.57
N THR A 156 -12.71 -11.82 2.71
CA THR A 156 -14.18 -11.81 2.79
C THR A 156 -14.78 -10.63 2.03
N MET A 157 -14.22 -9.42 2.16
CA MET A 157 -14.73 -8.24 1.45
C MET A 157 -14.49 -8.34 -0.06
N ILE A 158 -13.32 -8.82 -0.49
CA ILE A 158 -13.02 -9.08 -1.91
C ILE A 158 -14.00 -10.10 -2.49
N HIS A 159 -14.28 -11.18 -1.75
CA HIS A 159 -15.25 -12.20 -2.16
C HIS A 159 -16.67 -11.65 -2.28
N ARG A 160 -17.08 -10.76 -1.36
CA ARG A 160 -18.40 -10.09 -1.44
C ARG A 160 -18.49 -9.15 -2.63
N ALA A 161 -17.43 -8.40 -2.93
CA ALA A 161 -17.37 -7.52 -4.08
C ALA A 161 -17.43 -8.29 -5.40
N GLY A 162 -16.77 -9.45 -5.48
CA GLY A 162 -16.70 -10.23 -6.72
C GLY A 162 -16.23 -9.36 -7.89
N GLY A 163 -16.91 -9.47 -9.04
CA GLY A 163 -16.61 -8.65 -10.23
C GLY A 163 -17.00 -7.17 -10.14
N ALA A 164 -17.67 -6.75 -9.06
CA ALA A 164 -17.99 -5.33 -8.84
C ALA A 164 -16.82 -4.54 -8.23
N LEU A 165 -15.75 -5.20 -7.80
CA LEU A 165 -14.59 -4.59 -7.17
C LEU A 165 -13.89 -3.58 -8.10
N ARG A 166 -13.65 -2.36 -7.60
CA ARG A 166 -13.03 -1.24 -8.34
C ARG A 166 -11.84 -0.63 -7.63
N SER A 167 -11.87 -0.54 -6.30
CA SER A 167 -10.83 0.12 -5.52
C SER A 167 -10.55 -0.63 -4.24
N ILE A 168 -9.26 -0.79 -3.92
CA ILE A 168 -8.79 -1.33 -2.64
C ILE A 168 -7.73 -0.40 -2.06
N LYS A 169 -7.88 -0.07 -0.78
CA LYS A 169 -6.82 0.53 0.04
C LYS A 169 -6.59 -0.30 1.28
N LEU A 170 -5.35 -0.74 1.50
CA LEU A 170 -4.96 -1.58 2.62
C LEU A 170 -3.72 -1.06 3.31
N GLY A 171 -3.63 -1.32 4.61
CA GLY A 171 -2.38 -1.14 5.35
C GLY A 171 -2.48 -0.12 6.47
N VAL A 172 -1.31 0.25 6.97
CA VAL A 172 -1.20 1.21 8.07
C VAL A 172 -0.84 2.57 7.47
N LEU A 173 -1.74 3.53 7.60
CA LEU A 173 -1.45 4.90 7.18
C LEU A 173 -0.42 5.50 8.14
N PRO A 174 0.56 6.26 7.63
CA PRO A 174 1.39 7.06 8.51
C PRO A 174 0.49 8.00 9.33
N PRO A 175 0.83 8.29 10.59
CA PRO A 175 0.12 9.30 11.37
C PRO A 175 0.09 10.60 10.57
N ILE A 176 -1.10 11.14 10.30
CA ILE A 176 -1.25 12.43 9.62
C ILE A 176 -0.55 13.48 10.50
N PRO A 177 0.47 14.19 10.01
CA PRO A 177 0.92 15.41 10.66
C PRO A 177 -0.26 16.40 10.64
N ALA A 178 -0.55 17.06 11.76
CA ALA A 178 -1.60 18.07 11.88
C ALA A 178 -1.58 19.09 10.69
N PRO A 179 -2.73 19.69 10.31
CA PRO A 179 -2.84 20.46 9.07
C PRO A 179 -1.84 21.63 9.00
N PRO A 180 -1.38 22.01 7.79
CA PRO A 180 -0.31 22.97 7.61
C PRO A 180 -0.85 24.38 7.78
N PHE A 181 -0.74 24.93 8.98
CA PHE A 181 -0.64 26.39 9.14
C PHE A 181 0.84 26.71 9.33
N PHE A 182 1.43 27.36 8.32
CA PHE A 182 2.69 28.13 8.37
C PHE A 182 3.63 27.73 9.51
N SER A 183 4.29 26.58 9.39
CA SER A 183 5.31 26.17 10.34
C SER A 183 6.22 25.13 9.69
N SER A 184 7.43 25.57 9.41
CA SER A 184 8.58 24.78 8.99
C SER A 184 9.00 23.80 10.09
N GLN A 185 8.33 22.63 10.21
CA GLN A 185 8.73 21.51 11.06
C GLN A 185 8.27 20.14 10.50
N PRO A 186 8.91 19.01 10.89
CA PRO A 186 9.56 18.10 9.95
C PRO A 186 8.81 16.80 9.59
N LEU A 187 9.04 16.26 8.39
CA LEU A 187 8.94 14.82 8.11
C LEU A 187 10.29 14.18 8.45
N VAL A 188 10.46 13.75 9.70
CA VAL A 188 11.65 12.99 10.13
C VAL A 188 11.40 11.51 9.83
N TYR A 189 11.92 11.01 8.71
CA TYR A 189 12.42 9.65 8.66
C TYR A 189 13.90 9.71 8.97
N SER A 190 14.22 9.63 10.27
CA SER A 190 15.59 9.62 10.73
C SER A 190 16.30 8.41 10.10
N ILE A 191 17.39 8.69 9.39
CA ILE A 191 18.44 7.71 9.11
C ILE A 191 18.91 7.21 10.48
N ARG A 192 18.38 6.07 10.94
CA ARG A 192 18.93 5.37 12.10
C ARG A 192 20.18 4.65 11.60
N ASN A 193 21.33 5.31 11.76
CA ASN A 193 22.59 4.61 11.88
C ASN A 193 22.47 3.63 13.05
N SER A 194 22.88 2.40 12.79
CA SER A 194 23.04 1.36 13.79
C SER A 194 24.09 1.81 14.79
N ASN A 195 23.65 2.23 15.97
CA ASN A 195 24.28 2.05 17.28
C ASN A 195 23.66 3.06 18.24
N ASP A 196 22.41 2.82 18.61
CA ASP A 196 21.83 3.22 19.91
C ASP A 196 20.44 2.60 20.01
N ALA A 197 20.44 1.33 20.39
CA ALA A 197 19.24 0.58 20.70
C ALA A 197 18.86 0.82 22.16
N SER A 198 18.02 1.83 22.41
CA SER A 198 17.13 1.83 23.57
C SER A 198 15.76 2.37 23.20
N GLY A 199 14.73 1.56 23.48
CA GLY A 199 13.31 1.91 23.29
C GLY A 199 12.67 1.29 22.04
N PHE A 200 11.86 0.25 22.27
CA PHE A 200 11.04 -0.54 21.33
C PHE A 200 11.67 -1.81 20.74
N SER A 201 11.89 -2.78 21.64
CA SER A 201 12.05 -4.19 21.34
C SER A 201 10.67 -4.86 21.30
N TRP A 202 10.13 -5.15 20.11
CA TRP A 202 9.11 -6.20 19.95
C TRP A 202 9.80 -7.56 19.91
N ASN A 203 10.31 -7.98 21.05
CA ASN A 203 10.70 -9.36 21.28
C ASN A 203 10.38 -9.69 22.73
N ASP A 204 9.13 -10.09 22.97
CA ASP A 204 8.84 -10.93 24.11
C ASP A 204 8.22 -12.24 23.63
N LYS A 205 9.04 -13.29 23.68
CA LYS A 205 8.55 -14.67 23.62
C LYS A 205 7.89 -14.96 24.96
N ARG A 206 6.55 -14.91 25.01
CA ARG A 206 5.65 -15.98 25.52
C ARG A 206 4.26 -15.45 25.86
N SER A 207 3.25 -16.01 25.20
CA SER A 207 2.14 -16.66 25.91
C SER A 207 1.38 -17.56 24.93
N ARG A 208 1.29 -18.84 25.29
CA ARG A 208 0.45 -19.84 24.61
C ARG A 208 -1.01 -19.54 24.94
N GLN A 209 -1.73 -18.80 24.10
CA GLN A 209 -3.10 -19.07 23.64
C GLN A 209 -3.54 -17.97 22.66
N GLY A 210 -4.17 -18.39 21.56
CA GLY A 210 -4.40 -17.60 20.36
C GLY A 210 -5.03 -16.22 20.59
N LYS A 211 -4.31 -15.20 20.11
CA LYS A 211 -4.88 -13.90 19.75
C LYS A 211 -4.37 -13.65 18.34
N GLU A 212 -5.23 -13.91 17.36
CA GLU A 212 -4.92 -13.74 15.94
C GLU A 212 -4.34 -12.34 15.73
N SER A 213 -3.11 -12.27 15.24
CA SER A 213 -2.44 -11.00 14.99
C SER A 213 -3.22 -10.25 13.93
N SER A 214 -3.75 -9.08 14.29
CA SER A 214 -4.41 -8.12 13.40
C SER A 214 -3.37 -7.48 12.46
N ILE A 215 -2.70 -8.29 11.65
CA ILE A 215 -1.56 -7.90 10.82
C ILE A 215 -1.75 -8.49 9.42
N LEU A 216 -1.76 -7.61 8.43
CA LEU A 216 -1.78 -7.98 7.02
C LEU A 216 -0.47 -8.68 6.63
N THR A 217 -0.56 -9.71 5.80
CA THR A 217 0.62 -10.45 5.31
C THR A 217 0.62 -10.57 3.80
N ARG A 218 1.63 -11.23 3.23
CA ARG A 218 1.72 -11.56 1.80
C ARG A 218 0.46 -12.20 1.18
N SER A 219 -0.41 -12.83 1.97
CA SER A 219 -1.67 -13.40 1.45
C SER A 219 -2.88 -12.46 1.52
N CYS A 220 -2.74 -11.20 1.93
CA CYS A 220 -3.87 -10.28 2.05
C CYS A 220 -4.60 -10.04 0.73
N LEU A 221 -3.92 -10.18 -0.41
CA LEU A 221 -4.48 -9.98 -1.75
C LEU A 221 -4.69 -11.29 -2.54
N SER A 222 -4.47 -12.46 -1.93
CA SER A 222 -4.57 -13.74 -2.66
C SER A 222 -5.97 -14.02 -3.21
N SER A 223 -7.01 -13.42 -2.63
CA SER A 223 -8.38 -13.53 -3.11
C SER A 223 -8.64 -12.80 -4.44
N LEU A 224 -7.73 -11.92 -4.89
CA LEU A 224 -7.86 -11.25 -6.19
C LEU A 224 -7.76 -12.21 -7.36
N SER A 225 -6.99 -13.30 -7.22
CA SER A 225 -6.81 -14.33 -8.24
C SER A 225 -7.82 -15.47 -8.14
N VAL A 226 -8.69 -15.48 -7.12
CA VAL A 226 -9.69 -16.54 -6.92
C VAL A 226 -10.83 -16.40 -7.94
N ASN A 227 -11.51 -17.50 -8.25
CA ASN A 227 -12.59 -17.58 -9.25
C ASN A 227 -12.18 -17.07 -10.64
N GLY A 228 -11.02 -17.52 -11.13
CA GLY A 228 -10.49 -17.11 -12.43
C GLY A 228 -10.04 -15.65 -12.48
N GLY A 229 -9.79 -15.02 -11.33
CA GLY A 229 -9.32 -13.64 -11.23
C GLY A 229 -10.41 -12.58 -11.41
N ALA A 230 -11.70 -12.96 -11.36
CA ALA A 230 -12.79 -12.01 -11.59
C ALA A 230 -12.75 -10.74 -10.70
N PRO A 231 -12.40 -10.82 -9.39
CA PRO A 231 -12.25 -9.62 -8.57
C PRO A 231 -11.08 -8.73 -9.02
N GLY A 232 -9.92 -9.32 -9.31
CA GLY A 232 -8.74 -8.58 -9.79
C GLY A 232 -8.95 -7.96 -11.17
N ALA A 233 -9.62 -8.67 -12.08
CA ALA A 233 -9.79 -8.27 -13.49
C ALA A 233 -10.41 -6.89 -13.68
N HIS A 234 -11.22 -6.45 -12.71
CA HIS A 234 -11.99 -5.20 -12.75
C HIS A 234 -11.47 -4.12 -11.80
N LEU A 235 -10.44 -4.44 -11.01
CA LEU A 235 -9.79 -3.51 -10.09
C LEU A 235 -9.11 -2.39 -10.88
N ARG A 236 -9.43 -1.15 -10.54
CA ARG A 236 -8.89 0.06 -11.16
C ARG A 236 -7.91 0.80 -10.25
N ARG A 237 -8.05 0.66 -8.93
CA ARG A 237 -7.20 1.31 -7.94
C ARG A 237 -6.73 0.32 -6.87
N LEU A 238 -5.42 0.32 -6.61
CA LEU A 238 -4.79 -0.49 -5.56
C LEU A 238 -3.79 0.37 -4.79
N HIS A 239 -4.09 0.63 -3.51
CA HIS A 239 -3.21 1.39 -2.62
C HIS A 239 -2.78 0.53 -1.43
N LEU A 240 -1.47 0.44 -1.19
CA LEU A 240 -0.86 -0.41 -0.18
C LEU A 240 0.11 0.39 0.69
N PHE A 241 -0.13 0.38 2.01
CA PHE A 241 0.61 1.20 2.97
C PHE A 241 1.25 0.35 4.08
N ASN A 242 2.57 0.38 4.22
CA ASN A 242 3.31 -0.15 5.38
C ASN A 242 2.95 -1.62 5.74
N ILE A 243 2.74 -2.48 4.75
CA ILE A 243 2.50 -3.92 4.94
C ILE A 243 3.85 -4.63 5.02
N GLU A 244 4.42 -4.71 6.22
CA GLU A 244 5.78 -5.24 6.47
C GLU A 244 6.02 -6.64 5.89
N ARG A 245 5.00 -7.48 5.91
CA ARG A 245 5.07 -8.89 5.49
C ARG A 245 4.72 -9.11 4.02
N MET A 246 4.65 -8.05 3.21
CA MET A 246 4.48 -8.16 1.76
C MET A 246 5.84 -8.35 1.07
N ASP A 247 5.93 -9.34 0.18
CA ASP A 247 7.14 -9.64 -0.61
C ASP A 247 6.90 -9.43 -2.11
N ASN A 248 7.99 -9.41 -2.91
CA ASN A 248 7.93 -9.20 -4.36
C ASN A 248 7.05 -10.26 -5.06
N THR A 249 7.11 -11.52 -4.61
CA THR A 249 6.36 -12.63 -5.22
C THR A 249 4.85 -12.47 -5.04
N ALA A 250 4.41 -12.11 -3.84
CA ALA A 250 3.00 -11.89 -3.56
C ALA A 250 2.45 -10.62 -4.23
N LEU A 251 3.23 -9.54 -4.24
CA LEU A 251 2.86 -8.34 -4.98
C LEU A 251 2.74 -8.64 -6.49
N TRP A 252 3.70 -9.38 -7.04
CA TRP A 252 3.65 -9.80 -8.45
C TRP A 252 2.39 -10.61 -8.77
N ALA A 253 2.09 -11.62 -7.95
CA ALA A 253 0.88 -12.43 -8.14
C ALA A 253 -0.39 -11.56 -8.09
N SER A 254 -0.42 -10.58 -7.18
CA SER A 254 -1.54 -9.65 -7.04
C SER A 254 -1.71 -8.75 -8.27
N LEU A 255 -0.61 -8.18 -8.77
CA LEU A 255 -0.62 -7.32 -9.97
C LEU A 255 -0.97 -8.12 -11.23
N SER A 256 -0.53 -9.37 -11.34
CA SER A 256 -0.91 -10.26 -12.46
C SER A 256 -2.41 -10.53 -12.55
N ALA A 257 -3.12 -10.44 -11.42
CA ALA A 257 -4.58 -10.55 -11.39
C ALA A 257 -5.29 -9.25 -11.79
N CYS A 258 -4.58 -8.12 -11.96
CA CYS A 258 -5.16 -6.78 -12.10
C CYS A 258 -4.81 -6.09 -13.45
N PRO A 259 -5.26 -6.61 -14.60
CA PRO A 259 -4.98 -6.04 -15.92
C PRO A 259 -5.63 -4.67 -16.16
N SER A 260 -6.72 -4.35 -15.46
CA SER A 260 -7.47 -3.09 -15.62
C SER A 260 -7.02 -1.98 -14.67
N LEU A 261 -5.86 -2.14 -14.02
CA LEU A 261 -5.36 -1.20 -13.01
C LEU A 261 -4.97 0.14 -13.65
N LEU A 262 -5.50 1.23 -13.11
CA LEU A 262 -5.24 2.60 -13.56
C LEU A 262 -4.39 3.38 -12.55
N ASP A 263 -4.55 3.08 -11.26
CA ASP A 263 -3.94 3.81 -10.15
C ASP A 263 -3.31 2.83 -9.13
N LEU A 264 -1.99 2.87 -9.01
CA LEU A 264 -1.21 2.07 -8.08
C LEU A 264 -0.41 2.96 -7.14
N GLU A 265 -0.60 2.75 -5.84
CA GLU A 265 0.15 3.44 -4.79
C GLU A 265 0.75 2.43 -3.82
N ILE A 266 2.06 2.49 -3.66
CA ILE A 266 2.83 1.59 -2.81
C ILE A 266 3.70 2.47 -1.91
N VAL A 267 3.46 2.42 -0.61
CA VAL A 267 4.20 3.20 0.37
C VAL A 267 4.73 2.29 1.45
N GLY A 268 6.04 2.31 1.67
CA GLY A 268 6.65 1.65 2.83
C GLY A 268 6.60 0.12 2.79
N LEU A 269 6.51 -0.50 1.60
CA LEU A 269 6.64 -1.95 1.46
C LEU A 269 8.11 -2.37 1.34
N HIS A 270 8.45 -3.58 1.80
CA HIS A 270 9.77 -4.20 1.63
C HIS A 270 9.86 -4.96 0.30
N VAL A 271 9.64 -4.24 -0.81
CA VAL A 271 9.68 -4.77 -2.18
C VAL A 271 10.65 -3.93 -3.01
N GLU A 272 11.22 -4.52 -4.06
CA GLU A 272 12.25 -3.90 -4.87
C GLU A 272 11.62 -3.17 -6.07
N LEU A 273 12.17 -2.00 -6.42
CA LEU A 273 11.72 -1.18 -7.52
C LEU A 273 11.78 -1.93 -8.84
N ARG A 274 12.90 -2.62 -9.09
CA ARG A 274 13.10 -3.38 -10.33
C ARG A 274 11.99 -4.42 -10.54
N HIS A 275 11.76 -5.28 -9.57
CA HIS A 275 10.77 -6.35 -9.67
C HIS A 275 9.34 -5.81 -9.78
N THR A 276 9.06 -4.72 -9.07
CA THR A 276 7.75 -4.06 -9.14
C THR A 276 7.49 -3.48 -10.54
N LEU A 277 8.46 -2.77 -11.12
CA LEU A 277 8.34 -2.24 -12.49
C LEU A 277 8.27 -3.36 -13.54
N GLU A 278 9.07 -4.41 -13.41
CA GLU A 278 8.95 -5.61 -14.27
C GLU A 278 7.53 -6.20 -14.21
N SER A 279 6.89 -6.18 -13.03
CA SER A 279 5.52 -6.69 -12.84
C SER A 279 4.48 -5.84 -13.53
N ILE A 280 4.57 -4.53 -13.30
CA ILE A 280 3.65 -3.55 -13.88
C ILE A 280 3.74 -3.58 -15.40
N SER A 281 4.97 -3.62 -15.94
CA SER A 281 5.22 -3.65 -17.39
C SER A 281 4.60 -4.86 -18.07
N LYS A 282 4.48 -5.99 -17.38
CA LYS A 282 3.92 -7.22 -17.95
C LYS A 282 2.41 -7.35 -17.75
N ASN A 283 1.89 -6.80 -16.67
CA ASN A 283 0.53 -7.10 -16.22
C ASN A 283 -0.43 -5.93 -16.25
N CYS A 284 0.04 -4.68 -16.22
CA CYS A 284 -0.81 -3.48 -16.03
C CYS A 284 -0.59 -2.44 -17.14
N PRO A 285 -0.98 -2.72 -18.40
CA PRO A 285 -0.73 -1.81 -19.53
C PRO A 285 -1.60 -0.53 -19.51
N LEU A 286 -2.68 -0.54 -18.74
CA LEU A 286 -3.61 0.59 -18.61
C LEU A 286 -3.21 1.58 -17.50
N LEU A 287 -2.08 1.38 -16.83
CA LEU A 287 -1.70 2.21 -15.69
C LEU A 287 -1.50 3.67 -16.10
N GLU A 288 -2.16 4.57 -15.36
CA GLU A 288 -2.11 6.02 -15.58
C GLU A 288 -1.35 6.73 -14.44
N ARG A 289 -1.43 6.21 -13.22
CA ARG A 289 -0.77 6.74 -12.03
C ARG A 289 0.01 5.65 -11.30
N LEU A 290 1.30 5.90 -11.10
CA LEU A 290 2.17 5.10 -10.24
C LEU A 290 2.78 6.00 -9.16
N VAL A 291 2.53 5.66 -7.91
CA VAL A 291 3.25 6.21 -6.76
C VAL A 291 3.93 5.08 -6.03
N PHE A 292 5.25 5.15 -5.92
CA PHE A 292 6.04 4.19 -5.18
C PHE A 292 7.02 4.93 -4.28
N GLU A 293 6.87 4.73 -2.97
CA GLU A 293 7.74 5.24 -1.93
C GLU A 293 8.44 4.08 -1.21
N SER A 294 9.78 4.11 -1.24
CA SER A 294 10.62 3.10 -0.61
C SER A 294 10.42 3.04 0.90
N SER A 295 10.42 1.83 1.46
CA SER A 295 10.47 1.62 2.93
C SER A 295 11.83 1.98 3.54
N LYS A 296 12.89 2.02 2.73
CA LYS A 296 14.26 2.35 3.15
C LYS A 296 14.92 3.21 2.09
N THR A 297 14.97 4.51 2.34
CA THR A 297 15.53 5.50 1.41
C THR A 297 16.97 5.15 0.99
N GLY A 298 17.26 5.27 -0.31
CA GLY A 298 18.61 5.18 -0.87
C GLY A 298 19.25 3.79 -0.93
N ARG A 299 18.59 2.71 -0.44
CA ARG A 299 19.18 1.37 -0.40
C ARG A 299 18.95 0.50 -1.64
N ASP A 300 17.90 0.79 -2.39
CA ASP A 300 17.55 0.02 -3.59
C ASP A 300 18.22 0.65 -4.83
N ASP A 301 19.27 -0.01 -5.32
CA ASP A 301 19.98 0.32 -6.55
C ASP A 301 19.73 -0.68 -7.69
N GLY A 302 18.78 -1.59 -7.50
CA GLY A 302 18.55 -2.72 -8.39
C GLY A 302 17.95 -2.34 -9.74
N LEU A 303 17.42 -1.13 -9.91
CA LEU A 303 16.76 -0.72 -11.15
C LEU A 303 17.74 -0.73 -12.33
N LYS A 304 17.48 -1.54 -13.36
CA LYS A 304 18.34 -1.63 -14.56
C LYS A 304 17.74 -0.87 -15.73
N PHE A 305 18.60 -0.45 -16.67
CA PHE A 305 18.17 0.25 -17.89
C PHE A 305 17.10 -0.52 -18.70
N PRO A 306 17.22 -1.84 -18.95
CA PRO A 306 16.23 -2.58 -19.72
C PRO A 306 14.84 -2.58 -19.08
N THR A 307 14.76 -2.62 -17.74
CA THR A 307 13.50 -2.58 -16.99
C THR A 307 12.75 -1.27 -17.22
N CYS A 308 13.45 -0.13 -17.21
CA CYS A 308 12.83 1.16 -17.52
C CYS A 308 12.34 1.24 -18.97
N ASN A 309 13.10 0.66 -19.91
CA ASN A 309 12.71 0.65 -21.32
C ASN A 309 11.44 -0.19 -21.53
N GLU A 310 11.37 -1.38 -20.94
CA GLU A 310 10.17 -2.24 -20.97
C GLU A 310 8.96 -1.53 -20.34
N PHE A 311 9.17 -0.85 -19.22
CA PHE A 311 8.12 -0.09 -18.53
C PHE A 311 7.56 1.05 -19.37
N VAL A 312 8.42 1.85 -19.99
CA VAL A 312 8.03 2.94 -20.89
C VAL A 312 7.21 2.41 -22.07
N VAL A 313 7.66 1.31 -22.68
CA VAL A 313 7.02 0.73 -23.87
C VAL A 313 5.66 0.13 -23.53
N ASN A 314 5.55 -0.59 -22.41
CA ASN A 314 4.35 -1.34 -22.07
C ASN A 314 3.33 -0.53 -21.26
N CYS A 315 3.72 0.59 -20.65
CA CYS A 315 2.82 1.48 -19.90
C CYS A 315 2.80 2.91 -20.48
N PRO A 316 2.37 3.11 -21.74
CA PRO A 316 2.43 4.40 -22.42
C PRO A 316 1.40 5.43 -21.91
N ASN A 317 0.45 5.01 -21.06
CA ASN A 317 -0.63 5.86 -20.56
C ASN A 317 -0.30 6.60 -19.25
N ILE A 318 0.90 6.41 -18.71
CA ILE A 318 1.29 7.05 -17.46
C ILE A 318 1.30 8.57 -17.60
N THR A 319 0.50 9.21 -16.76
CA THR A 319 0.42 10.67 -16.61
C THR A 319 1.08 11.14 -15.31
N THR A 320 1.14 10.28 -14.30
CA THR A 320 1.72 10.57 -12.99
C THR A 320 2.68 9.47 -12.59
N LEU A 321 3.96 9.83 -12.38
CA LEU A 321 4.99 8.93 -11.89
C LEU A 321 5.66 9.55 -10.65
N ALA A 322 5.52 8.90 -9.50
CA ALA A 322 6.28 9.23 -8.30
C ALA A 322 7.15 8.05 -7.89
N LEU A 323 8.47 8.24 -7.90
CA LEU A 323 9.45 7.26 -7.43
C LEU A 323 10.25 7.93 -6.30
N LYS A 324 9.83 7.69 -5.06
CA LYS A 324 10.36 8.38 -3.88
C LYS A 324 11.33 7.50 -3.10
N GLY A 325 12.46 8.06 -2.68
CA GLY A 325 13.40 7.36 -1.84
C GLY A 325 14.25 6.29 -2.54
N PHE A 326 14.33 6.30 -3.88
CA PHE A 326 15.08 5.28 -4.64
C PHE A 326 16.44 5.80 -5.14
N LYS A 327 17.36 4.88 -5.43
CA LYS A 327 18.61 5.25 -6.11
C LYS A 327 18.38 5.26 -7.62
N LEU A 328 18.26 6.47 -8.18
CA LEU A 328 17.96 6.68 -9.59
C LEU A 328 19.07 7.50 -10.22
N HIS A 329 19.71 6.99 -11.28
CA HIS A 329 20.72 7.73 -12.02
C HIS A 329 20.08 8.61 -13.10
N ASP A 330 20.75 9.70 -13.48
CA ASP A 330 20.26 10.67 -14.46
C ASP A 330 19.81 10.03 -15.78
N TYR A 331 20.56 9.07 -16.31
CA TYR A 331 20.20 8.41 -17.57
C TYR A 331 18.89 7.58 -17.46
N LYS A 332 18.59 7.02 -16.28
CA LYS A 332 17.33 6.29 -16.01
C LYS A 332 16.17 7.27 -15.88
N ALA A 333 16.35 8.35 -15.13
CA ALA A 333 15.36 9.42 -15.01
C ALA A 333 15.03 10.04 -16.37
N ARG A 334 16.06 10.32 -17.17
CA ARG A 334 15.92 10.82 -18.54
C ARG A 334 15.10 9.87 -19.42
N MET A 335 15.37 8.58 -19.37
CA MET A 335 14.63 7.58 -20.15
C MET A 335 13.16 7.51 -19.72
N LEU A 336 12.86 7.58 -18.43
CA LEU A 336 11.47 7.58 -17.94
C LEU A 336 10.72 8.83 -18.42
N VAL A 337 11.31 10.00 -18.27
CA VAL A 337 10.70 11.28 -18.69
C VAL A 337 10.57 11.35 -20.22
N LYS A 338 11.61 10.99 -20.97
CA LYS A 338 11.56 11.01 -22.44
C LYS A 338 10.68 9.92 -23.02
N GLY A 339 10.57 8.79 -22.34
CA GLY A 339 9.82 7.65 -22.79
C GLY A 339 8.31 7.82 -22.62
N LEU A 340 7.88 8.33 -21.46
CA LEU A 340 6.47 8.47 -21.09
C LEU A 340 5.88 9.74 -21.69
N GLN A 341 5.42 9.66 -22.93
CA GLN A 341 4.94 10.82 -23.72
C GLN A 341 3.76 11.57 -23.10
N LYS A 342 2.95 10.91 -22.25
CA LYS A 342 1.78 11.52 -21.58
C LYS A 342 2.08 12.02 -20.17
N LEU A 343 3.33 11.94 -19.73
CA LEU A 343 3.74 12.29 -18.38
C LEU A 343 3.51 13.79 -18.13
N LYS A 344 2.71 14.08 -17.10
CA LYS A 344 2.38 15.43 -16.63
C LYS A 344 2.96 15.71 -15.26
N HIS A 345 3.05 14.69 -14.42
CA HIS A 345 3.52 14.84 -13.04
C HIS A 345 4.66 13.86 -12.77
N ILE A 346 5.81 14.39 -12.37
CA ILE A 346 6.93 13.60 -11.89
C ILE A 346 7.33 14.02 -10.48
N ASP A 347 7.52 13.04 -9.61
CA ASP A 347 7.98 13.25 -8.23
C ASP A 347 9.10 12.25 -7.91
N LEU A 348 10.31 12.77 -7.76
CA LEU A 348 11.51 12.02 -7.42
C LEU A 348 12.00 12.37 -6.01
N SER A 349 11.11 12.87 -5.15
CA SER A 349 11.46 13.31 -3.79
C SER A 349 12.25 12.25 -3.05
N THR A 350 13.23 12.70 -2.26
CA THR A 350 14.13 11.86 -1.46
C THR A 350 14.90 10.81 -2.26
N SER A 351 14.91 10.87 -3.60
CA SER A 351 15.74 9.98 -4.41
C SER A 351 17.19 10.45 -4.47
N TYR A 352 18.11 9.48 -4.59
CA TYR A 352 19.55 9.70 -4.55
C TYR A 352 20.20 9.26 -5.88
N SER A 353 21.46 9.68 -6.08
CA SER A 353 22.31 9.28 -7.22
C SER A 353 21.96 9.86 -8.60
N PHE A 354 21.11 10.88 -8.66
CA PHE A 354 21.02 11.77 -9.83
C PHE A 354 21.49 13.18 -9.46
N THR A 355 22.20 13.80 -10.39
CA THR A 355 22.82 15.12 -10.24
C THR A 355 21.94 16.26 -10.72
N GLY A 356 20.86 15.93 -11.44
CA GLY A 356 20.05 16.90 -12.16
C GLY A 356 20.44 17.01 -13.63
N SER A 357 21.54 16.37 -14.06
CA SER A 357 21.95 16.39 -15.48
C SER A 357 20.88 15.82 -16.43
N PHE A 358 19.96 14.98 -15.92
CA PHE A 358 18.80 14.51 -16.69
C PHE A 358 17.89 15.65 -17.16
N LEU A 359 17.89 16.80 -16.49
CA LEU A 359 17.08 17.99 -16.82
C LEU A 359 17.52 18.65 -18.13
N LYS A 360 18.79 18.50 -18.51
CA LYS A 360 19.32 19.04 -19.78
C LYS A 360 18.59 18.43 -20.97
N ASN A 361 18.17 19.25 -21.94
CA ASN A 361 17.61 18.79 -23.23
C ASN A 361 16.42 17.82 -23.09
N LEU A 362 15.56 18.01 -22.08
CA LEU A 362 14.30 17.24 -21.97
C LEU A 362 13.23 17.79 -22.93
N SER A 363 13.16 19.11 -23.07
CA SER A 363 12.27 19.86 -23.98
C SER A 363 12.61 19.59 -25.46
N ALA A 364 13.89 19.74 -25.84
CA ALA A 364 14.36 19.64 -27.22
C ALA A 364 14.12 18.26 -27.87
N ASN A 365 13.88 17.22 -27.08
CA ASN A 365 13.67 15.85 -27.56
C ASN A 365 12.26 15.32 -27.23
N GLY A 366 11.27 16.19 -26.96
CA GLY A 366 9.84 15.85 -26.89
C GLY A 366 9.35 15.22 -25.57
N GLY A 367 10.22 14.95 -24.60
CA GLY A 367 9.85 14.31 -23.34
C GLY A 367 9.35 15.24 -22.24
N GLY A 368 9.91 16.45 -22.18
CA GLY A 368 9.66 17.37 -21.08
C GLY A 368 8.48 18.32 -21.28
N ASP A 369 7.98 18.45 -22.52
CA ASP A 369 7.06 19.55 -22.86
C ASP A 369 5.67 19.38 -22.25
N ASN A 370 5.23 18.15 -21.98
CA ASN A 370 3.93 17.87 -21.37
C ASN A 370 3.96 17.93 -19.83
N LEU A 371 5.14 18.10 -19.21
CA LEU A 371 5.26 18.16 -17.76
C LEU A 371 4.60 19.42 -17.22
N GLU A 372 3.67 19.22 -16.30
CA GLU A 372 2.96 20.26 -15.55
C GLU A 372 3.51 20.40 -14.13
N VAL A 373 3.99 19.31 -13.53
CA VAL A 373 4.49 19.27 -12.16
C VAL A 373 5.78 18.46 -12.06
N MET A 374 6.80 19.05 -11.42
CA MET A 374 8.07 18.40 -11.12
C MET A 374 8.45 18.63 -9.66
N ILE A 375 8.64 17.53 -8.91
CA ILE A 375 9.02 17.57 -7.50
C ILE A 375 10.34 16.82 -7.32
N LEU A 376 11.37 17.55 -6.91
CA LEU A 376 12.75 17.09 -6.66
C LEU A 376 13.17 17.45 -5.22
N ARG A 377 12.25 17.26 -4.27
CA ARG A 377 12.43 17.64 -2.88
C ARG A 377 13.41 16.70 -2.16
N ASP A 378 14.29 17.27 -1.34
CA ASP A 378 15.24 16.52 -0.49
C ASP A 378 16.10 15.52 -1.28
N CYS A 379 16.46 15.86 -2.52
CA CYS A 379 17.32 15.06 -3.39
C CYS A 379 18.80 15.37 -3.14
N MET A 380 19.45 14.53 -2.33
CA MET A 380 20.80 14.77 -1.77
C MET A 380 21.91 15.09 -2.80
N HIS A 381 21.84 14.56 -4.02
CA HIS A 381 22.88 14.75 -5.04
C HIS A 381 22.52 15.78 -6.11
N LEU A 382 21.34 16.40 -6.02
CA LEU A 382 20.89 17.42 -6.97
C LEU A 382 21.84 18.63 -6.90
N LYS A 383 22.47 18.97 -8.03
CA LYS A 383 23.48 20.02 -8.11
C LYS A 383 22.86 21.39 -8.36
N GLU A 384 23.37 22.42 -7.68
CA GLU A 384 22.92 23.81 -7.87
C GLU A 384 23.05 24.28 -9.32
N ILE A 385 24.16 23.95 -9.98
CA ILE A 385 24.43 24.40 -11.36
C ILE A 385 23.49 23.74 -12.38
N GLU A 386 22.99 22.55 -12.08
CA GLU A 386 22.02 21.86 -12.93
C GLU A 386 20.63 22.46 -12.77
N VAL A 387 20.28 22.88 -11.55
CA VAL A 387 19.06 23.67 -11.28
C VAL A 387 19.15 25.03 -11.95
N GLU A 388 20.26 25.76 -11.83
CA GLU A 388 20.47 27.05 -12.49
C GLU A 388 20.26 26.97 -14.01
N ARG A 389 20.91 26.00 -14.65
CA ARG A 389 20.76 25.73 -16.10
C ARG A 389 19.32 25.40 -16.47
N PHE A 390 18.63 24.60 -15.65
CA PHE A 390 17.22 24.28 -15.87
C PHE A 390 16.34 25.54 -15.78
N MET A 391 16.58 26.42 -14.82
CA MET A 391 15.84 27.67 -14.68
C MET A 391 16.08 28.63 -15.85
N ALA A 392 17.31 28.70 -16.36
CA ALA A 392 17.62 29.45 -17.58
C ALA A 392 16.85 28.91 -18.80
N ALA A 393 16.71 27.59 -18.93
CA ALA A 393 15.90 26.97 -19.98
C ALA A 393 14.40 27.28 -19.85
N VAL A 394 13.87 27.26 -18.61
CA VAL A 394 12.48 27.65 -18.32
C VAL A 394 12.21 29.11 -18.72
N LEU A 395 13.16 30.01 -18.46
CA LEU A 395 13.11 31.42 -18.90
C LEU A 395 13.24 31.58 -20.42
N ALA A 396 14.02 30.72 -21.07
CA ALA A 396 14.14 30.68 -22.53
C ALA A 396 12.86 30.18 -23.24
N GLY A 397 11.81 29.83 -22.49
CA GLY A 397 10.51 29.40 -23.03
C GLY A 397 10.39 27.89 -23.24
N GLU A 398 11.31 27.10 -22.68
CA GLU A 398 11.18 25.64 -22.60
C GLU A 398 10.20 25.24 -21.46
N PHE A 399 9.73 23.99 -21.47
CA PHE A 399 8.79 23.47 -20.45
C PHE A 399 7.53 24.34 -20.30
N ARG A 400 6.87 24.64 -21.42
CA ARG A 400 5.75 25.59 -21.48
C ARG A 400 4.56 25.23 -20.60
N HIS A 401 4.32 23.94 -20.38
CA HIS A 401 3.22 23.46 -19.54
C HIS A 401 3.57 23.35 -18.06
N LEU A 402 4.86 23.51 -17.68
CA LEU A 402 5.29 23.37 -16.29
C LEU A 402 4.70 24.49 -15.45
N LYS A 403 3.95 24.12 -14.41
CA LYS A 403 3.27 25.04 -13.50
C LYS A 403 3.81 24.94 -12.08
N HIS A 404 4.36 23.79 -11.70
CA HIS A 404 4.90 23.58 -10.36
C HIS A 404 6.28 22.95 -10.42
N LEU A 405 7.24 23.62 -9.79
CA LEU A 405 8.57 23.09 -9.53
C LEU A 405 8.87 23.18 -8.04
N ASP A 406 9.19 22.04 -7.43
CA ASP A 406 9.67 21.98 -6.05
C ASP A 406 11.08 21.40 -6.03
N ILE A 407 12.05 22.21 -5.62
CA ILE A 407 13.48 21.87 -5.48
C ILE A 407 13.96 22.08 -4.05
N SER A 408 13.02 22.16 -3.10
CA SER A 408 13.32 22.36 -1.68
C SER A 408 14.21 21.24 -1.16
N ASN A 409 15.28 21.60 -0.46
CA ASN A 409 16.20 20.61 0.08
C ASN A 409 16.72 21.05 1.44
N ARG A 410 16.42 20.24 2.46
CA ARG A 410 16.82 20.52 3.86
C ARG A 410 18.33 20.50 4.06
N GLU A 411 19.05 19.69 3.30
CA GLU A 411 20.53 19.59 3.37
C GLU A 411 21.22 20.53 2.38
N GLY A 412 20.47 21.41 1.72
CA GLY A 412 20.98 22.23 0.61
C GLY A 412 21.25 21.41 -0.65
N LEU A 413 21.58 22.11 -1.73
CA LEU A 413 21.97 21.49 -3.00
C LEU A 413 23.47 21.17 -3.02
N ALA A 414 23.88 20.20 -3.83
CA ALA A 414 25.29 19.85 -3.99
C ALA A 414 26.05 20.87 -4.87
N CYS A 415 27.26 21.23 -4.48
CA CYS A 415 28.15 22.07 -5.29
C CYS A 415 28.83 21.28 -6.43
N GLU A 416 29.40 21.98 -7.42
CA GLU A 416 29.89 21.38 -8.67
C GLU A 416 31.05 20.37 -8.47
N GLY A 417 32.00 20.69 -7.58
CA GLY A 417 33.24 19.93 -7.35
C GLY A 417 33.25 19.03 -6.11
N ASP A 418 32.38 19.26 -5.13
CA ASP A 418 32.28 18.45 -3.93
C ASP A 418 30.82 18.40 -3.46
N TRP A 419 30.27 17.19 -3.32
CA TRP A 419 28.89 16.98 -2.89
C TRP A 419 28.72 17.16 -1.38
N TYR A 420 29.82 17.15 -0.60
CA TYR A 420 29.80 17.52 0.82
C TYR A 420 29.63 19.03 1.00
N ASN A 421 30.07 19.83 0.03
CA ASN A 421 29.79 21.26 0.02
C ASN A 421 28.33 21.49 -0.39
N ARG A 422 27.59 22.17 0.49
CA ARG A 422 26.15 22.37 0.38
C ARG A 422 25.81 23.84 0.14
N CYS A 423 24.99 24.11 -0.87
CA CYS A 423 24.42 25.42 -1.12
C CYS A 423 23.02 25.53 -0.50
N TYR A 424 22.89 26.46 0.44
CA TYR A 424 21.62 26.79 1.11
C TYR A 424 21.01 28.12 0.63
N SER A 425 21.59 28.73 -0.41
CA SER A 425 21.09 29.99 -0.95
C SER A 425 20.22 29.74 -2.17
N ALA A 426 19.05 30.38 -2.24
CA ALA A 426 18.25 30.42 -3.46
C ALA A 426 18.67 31.54 -4.43
N SER A 427 19.75 32.29 -4.14
CA SER A 427 20.13 33.50 -4.88
C SER A 427 20.53 33.27 -6.33
N PHE A 428 20.98 32.06 -6.67
CA PHE A 428 21.33 31.68 -8.04
C PHE A 428 20.08 31.39 -8.91
N ILE A 429 18.90 31.29 -8.28
CA ILE A 429 17.65 31.06 -8.99
C ILE A 429 17.01 32.41 -9.33
N PRO A 430 16.73 32.71 -10.61
CA PRO A 430 16.11 33.96 -11.03
C PRO A 430 14.60 34.01 -10.71
N ILE A 431 14.22 33.85 -9.44
CA ILE A 431 12.83 33.71 -8.99
C ILE A 431 11.96 34.88 -9.48
N LYS A 432 12.44 36.12 -9.35
CA LYS A 432 11.69 37.31 -9.77
C LYS A 432 11.40 37.32 -11.26
N GLU A 433 12.44 37.08 -12.08
CA GLU A 433 12.32 37.07 -13.54
C GLU A 433 11.38 35.95 -14.02
N VAL A 434 11.44 34.77 -13.37
CA VAL A 434 10.56 33.65 -13.69
C VAL A 434 9.11 34.00 -13.39
N LEU A 435 8.82 34.61 -12.23
CA LEU A 435 7.46 35.00 -11.86
C LEU A 435 6.92 36.17 -12.71
N GLU A 436 7.79 37.08 -13.15
CA GLU A 436 7.42 38.16 -14.08
C GLU A 436 7.07 37.62 -15.47
N GLN A 437 7.85 36.65 -15.99
CA GLN A 437 7.59 36.05 -17.30
C GLN A 437 6.49 34.98 -17.28
N ARG A 438 6.31 34.30 -16.14
CA ARG A 438 5.35 33.19 -15.96
C ARG A 438 4.59 33.36 -14.63
N PRO A 439 3.54 34.20 -14.58
CA PRO A 439 2.83 34.50 -13.35
C PRO A 439 2.11 33.29 -12.73
N ASP A 440 1.72 32.30 -13.54
CA ASP A 440 1.08 31.06 -13.08
C ASP A 440 2.09 29.99 -12.61
N PHE A 441 3.39 30.30 -12.61
CA PHE A 441 4.45 29.36 -12.22
C PHE A 441 4.67 29.37 -10.70
N CYS A 442 4.49 28.21 -10.07
CA CYS A 442 4.74 27.99 -8.65
C CYS A 442 6.11 27.34 -8.44
N LEU A 443 7.07 28.13 -7.96
CA LEU A 443 8.40 27.66 -7.57
C LEU A 443 8.51 27.55 -6.05
N VAL A 444 8.88 26.37 -5.57
CA VAL A 444 9.19 26.12 -4.16
C VAL A 444 10.67 25.74 -4.05
N ALA A 445 11.45 26.59 -3.39
CA ALA A 445 12.90 26.46 -3.26
C ALA A 445 13.32 26.80 -1.82
N GLU A 446 12.87 25.99 -0.87
CA GLU A 446 13.17 26.17 0.55
C GLU A 446 14.47 25.43 0.92
N PHE A 447 15.46 26.19 1.40
CA PHE A 447 16.76 25.68 1.86
C PHE A 447 17.03 26.16 3.30
N PRO A 448 16.37 25.58 4.31
CA PRO A 448 16.54 26.00 5.69
C PRO A 448 17.99 25.79 6.15
N VAL A 449 18.58 26.81 6.78
CA VAL A 449 19.94 26.75 7.34
C VAL A 449 19.88 26.17 8.76
N GLY A 450 20.45 24.98 8.97
CA GLY A 450 20.68 24.35 10.28
C GLY A 450 19.96 23.01 10.48
N SER A 451 20.54 21.94 11.05
CA SER A 451 21.67 21.82 11.99
C SER A 451 22.43 20.49 11.80
N TYR A 452 23.69 20.54 11.37
CA TYR A 452 24.67 19.48 11.66
C TYR A 452 25.90 20.20 12.19
N ILE A 453 26.14 20.08 13.50
CA ILE A 453 27.42 20.47 14.09
C ILE A 453 28.44 19.46 13.56
N GLU A 454 29.51 19.95 12.95
CA GLU A 454 30.74 19.22 12.67
C GLU A 454 31.11 18.35 13.88
N VAL A 455 30.98 17.04 13.75
CA VAL A 455 31.70 16.11 14.60
C VAL A 455 32.73 15.46 13.70
N GLU A 456 33.87 16.15 13.52
CA GLU A 456 35.20 15.56 13.34
C GLU A 456 36.23 16.67 13.06
N GLU A 457 36.69 17.34 14.12
CA GLU A 457 38.06 17.90 14.12
C GLU A 457 38.53 18.18 15.56
N MET A 458 38.80 17.12 16.33
CA MET A 458 39.65 17.26 17.53
C MET A 458 40.35 15.96 17.92
N THR A 459 41.17 15.42 17.02
CA THR A 459 42.28 14.53 17.41
C THR A 459 43.50 14.78 16.53
N THR A 460 44.14 15.93 16.70
CA THR A 460 45.59 16.05 16.54
C THR A 460 46.12 17.00 17.61
N GLY A 461 47.20 16.57 18.26
CA GLY A 461 47.56 17.00 19.60
C GLY A 461 48.14 18.41 19.70
N SER A 462 48.22 18.86 20.94
CA SER A 462 49.34 19.67 21.43
C SER A 462 49.38 19.62 22.95
N ASP A 463 50.54 19.19 23.44
CA ASP A 463 51.01 19.38 24.81
C ASP A 463 50.88 20.85 25.22
N VAL A 464 50.25 21.13 26.37
CA VAL A 464 50.75 22.15 27.31
C VAL A 464 50.44 21.69 28.74
N SER A 465 51.52 21.71 29.52
CA SER A 465 51.76 21.31 30.90
C SER A 465 50.87 21.96 31.96
N LEU A 466 50.78 21.35 33.15
CA LEU A 466 50.77 21.99 34.49
C LEU A 466 50.86 20.88 35.59
N PRO A 467 51.26 21.18 36.84
CA PRO A 467 52.49 20.63 37.42
C PRO A 467 52.28 19.56 38.51
N SER A 468 53.32 18.75 38.68
CA SER A 468 53.46 17.75 39.74
C SER A 468 53.55 18.35 41.15
N PRO A 469 53.23 17.56 42.19
CA PRO A 469 54.00 17.60 43.41
C PRO A 469 54.69 16.26 43.72
N SER A 470 55.88 16.46 44.27
CA SER A 470 56.92 15.59 44.83
C SER A 470 56.52 14.43 45.76
N ALA A 471 57.37 13.39 45.71
CA ALA A 471 57.85 12.46 46.75
C ALA A 471 57.83 11.01 46.20
N SER A 472 58.70 10.06 46.49
CA SER A 472 60.02 9.91 47.13
C SER A 472 60.31 8.40 47.09
N GLN A 473 61.59 7.99 47.04
CA GLN A 473 62.11 6.64 47.33
C GLN A 473 61.72 5.52 46.34
N SER A 474 62.39 4.38 46.23
CA SER A 474 63.79 3.92 46.27
C SER A 474 63.74 2.47 45.74
N ASP A 475 64.89 1.96 45.31
CA ASP A 475 65.27 0.53 45.37
C ASP A 475 64.77 -0.52 44.33
N THR A 476 65.73 -0.87 43.46
CA THR A 476 66.29 -2.23 43.19
C THR A 476 65.46 -3.40 42.63
N SER A 477 66.06 -3.99 41.57
CA SER A 477 66.38 -5.43 41.36
C SER A 477 65.55 -6.30 40.40
N GLY A 478 66.29 -7.12 39.63
CA GLY A 478 65.88 -8.40 39.00
C GLY A 478 65.38 -8.26 37.55
N SER A 479 66.21 -8.43 36.51
CA SER A 479 66.81 -9.66 35.95
C SER A 479 65.83 -10.60 35.22
N ASP A 480 66.24 -10.93 33.99
CA ASP A 480 65.88 -12.08 33.13
C ASP A 480 64.48 -12.12 32.49
N GLY A 481 64.32 -12.47 31.21
CA GLY A 481 65.25 -12.97 30.22
C GLY A 481 64.50 -13.53 29.00
N SER A 482 65.23 -13.70 27.89
CA SER A 482 64.88 -14.41 26.63
C SER A 482 63.76 -13.81 25.76
N VAL A 483 64.02 -13.21 24.58
CA VAL A 483 64.56 -13.76 23.32
C VAL A 483 63.72 -14.90 22.76
N PHE A 484 62.98 -14.63 21.67
CA PHE A 484 62.98 -15.46 20.46
C PHE A 484 62.54 -14.61 19.25
N MET A 485 63.50 -14.38 18.34
CA MET A 485 63.26 -14.10 16.91
C MET A 485 62.73 -15.37 16.25
N SER A 486 61.82 -15.22 15.28
CA SER A 486 61.78 -16.05 14.07
C SER A 486 61.01 -15.31 12.97
N THR A 487 61.77 -14.81 12.00
CA THR A 487 61.37 -14.51 10.63
C THR A 487 60.93 -15.80 9.94
N LEU A 488 59.98 -15.75 9.00
CA LEU A 488 60.08 -16.43 7.70
C LEU A 488 58.97 -16.02 6.72
N ASP A 489 59.43 -15.97 5.47
CA ASP A 489 58.88 -15.42 4.23
C ASP A 489 57.88 -16.30 3.46
N HIS A 490 57.40 -15.68 2.36
CA HIS A 490 56.84 -16.21 1.11
C HIS A 490 55.32 -16.51 1.07
N GLY A 491 54.54 -16.08 0.08
CA GLY A 491 54.83 -15.32 -1.15
C GLY A 491 53.71 -15.53 -2.19
N SER A 492 53.42 -14.46 -2.95
CA SER A 492 52.86 -14.40 -4.33
C SER A 492 51.44 -14.95 -4.59
N GLY A 493 50.56 -14.30 -5.37
CA GLY A 493 50.65 -13.05 -6.12
C GLY A 493 49.54 -12.98 -7.19
N SER A 494 49.28 -11.75 -7.64
CA SER A 494 48.89 -11.31 -9.01
C SER A 494 47.56 -11.80 -9.64
N GLY A 495 46.76 -10.99 -10.33
CA GLY A 495 47.03 -9.65 -10.86
C GLY A 495 45.79 -8.96 -11.44
N ASN A 496 45.88 -7.63 -11.42
CA ASN A 496 45.17 -6.69 -12.30
C ASN A 496 45.74 -6.78 -13.73
N GLU A 497 44.97 -6.34 -14.72
CA GLU A 497 45.40 -5.23 -15.60
C GLU A 497 44.24 -4.75 -16.50
N ASP A 498 44.07 -3.43 -16.50
CA ASP A 498 43.32 -2.63 -17.48
C ASP A 498 44.07 -2.58 -18.83
N SER A 499 43.36 -2.33 -19.92
CA SER A 499 43.95 -1.76 -21.14
C SER A 499 42.90 -0.98 -21.94
N VAL A 500 43.30 0.21 -22.36
CA VAL A 500 42.55 1.33 -22.94
C VAL A 500 42.95 1.51 -24.40
N GLU A 501 41.98 1.91 -25.25
CA GLU A 501 42.09 2.65 -26.54
C GLU A 501 42.88 2.00 -27.70
N THR A 502 42.70 2.28 -29.00
CA THR A 502 42.09 3.32 -29.87
C THR A 502 42.01 2.66 -31.27
N SER A 503 41.12 2.95 -32.24
CA SER A 503 41.14 4.08 -33.19
C SER A 503 40.32 3.70 -34.43
N PHE A 504 39.79 4.74 -35.09
CA PHE A 504 39.14 4.81 -36.41
C PHE A 504 39.87 4.07 -37.55
N VAL A 505 39.14 3.62 -38.58
CA VAL A 505 39.34 3.90 -40.02
C VAL A 505 38.20 3.27 -40.86
N SER A 506 37.75 4.06 -41.84
CA SER A 506 36.74 3.85 -42.88
C SER A 506 37.11 2.78 -43.93
N TYR A 507 36.12 2.18 -44.63
CA TYR A 507 35.91 2.22 -46.10
C TYR A 507 34.83 1.19 -46.55
N GLU A 508 33.91 1.69 -47.39
CA GLU A 508 33.19 1.13 -48.56
C GLU A 508 32.88 -0.39 -48.62
N GLU A 509 31.61 -0.80 -48.69
CA GLU A 509 30.74 -0.90 -49.90
C GLU A 509 31.07 -2.14 -50.74
N GLU A 510 30.21 -3.17 -50.71
CA GLU A 510 29.75 -3.90 -51.90
C GLU A 510 28.63 -4.91 -51.58
N ASN A 511 27.68 -4.98 -52.53
CA ASN A 511 26.51 -5.85 -52.64
C ASN A 511 26.83 -7.35 -52.54
N SER A 512 25.85 -8.15 -52.10
CA SER A 512 25.11 -9.12 -52.95
C SER A 512 24.25 -10.08 -52.10
N ASP A 513 23.08 -10.40 -52.65
CA ASP A 513 22.01 -11.34 -52.26
C ASP A 513 21.01 -10.94 -51.14
#